data_AF-A0A212PYY4-F1
#
_entry.id   AF-A0A212PYY4-F1
#
_cell.length_a   1.000
_cell.length_b   1.000
_cell.length_c   1.000
_cell.angle_alpha   90.00
_cell.angle_beta   90.00
_cell.angle_gamma   90.00
#
_symmetry.space_group_name_H-M   'P 1'
#
loop_
_entity.id
_entity.type
_entity.pdbx_description
1 polymer ?
#
loop_
_entity_poly.entity_id
_entity_poly.type
_entity_poly.pdbx_seq_one_letter_code
_entity_poly.pdbx_strand_id
1 'polypeptide(L)'
;MRPFPLSATVRAAYAAVLGELDTLLRAAGVWLLLLMAISAAARLLPEGNVEASPALLAFFAVANLVWAFSLNAVAVFWHRHILLGEPAPELLAPVNGRVLRYVGVSLLLGLMIAIPFVLLLFVVSTIVAGPGGSISPVIDPALSRLLTSVSIALVMARIHLLLPAVAIGDRRMTPPRAWKLTAGYTLPLLCGIFACALPITLLGALLQELLANLGSSGSLTGLAVATIMDFIQATIVASFMAMSYRFFSAHVAAPAP
;
A
#
# COMPACT_ATOMS: atom_id res chain seq x y z
N MET A 1 16.77 -24.28 6.46
CA MET A 1 16.39 -22.91 6.07
C MET A 1 16.52 -22.02 7.29
N ARG A 2 17.14 -20.83 7.20
CA ARG A 2 17.25 -19.91 8.36
C ARG A 2 15.85 -19.36 8.70
N PRO A 3 15.46 -19.29 9.98
CA PRO A 3 14.18 -18.69 10.35
C PRO A 3 14.18 -17.20 9.97
N PHE A 4 13.10 -16.74 9.36
CA PHE A 4 12.91 -15.31 9.08
C PHE A 4 12.69 -14.59 10.43
N PRO A 5 13.52 -13.59 10.79
CA PRO A 5 13.44 -12.94 12.09
C PRO A 5 12.28 -11.93 12.11
N LEU A 6 11.04 -12.43 12.10
CA LEU A 6 9.83 -11.65 11.91
C LEU A 6 9.69 -10.50 12.90
N SER A 7 9.77 -10.80 14.20
CA SER A 7 9.58 -9.80 15.27
C SER A 7 10.66 -8.72 15.25
N ALA A 8 11.92 -9.09 14.95
CA ALA A 8 13.01 -8.13 14.80
C ALA A 8 12.80 -7.24 13.58
N THR A 9 12.34 -7.81 12.46
CA THR A 9 12.06 -7.06 11.22
C THR A 9 10.92 -6.07 11.40
N VAL A 10 9.82 -6.50 12.03
CA VAL A 10 8.68 -5.60 12.34
C VAL A 10 9.12 -4.48 13.27
N ARG A 11 9.82 -4.79 14.37
CA ARG A 11 10.31 -3.78 15.32
C ARG A 11 11.24 -2.78 14.65
N ALA A 12 12.14 -3.26 13.79
CA ALA A 12 13.05 -2.41 13.02
C ALA A 12 12.28 -1.53 12.03
N ALA A 13 11.22 -2.03 11.39
CA ALA A 13 10.37 -1.24 10.49
C ALA A 13 9.69 -0.07 11.22
N TYR A 14 9.12 -0.31 12.41
CA TYR A 14 8.59 0.77 13.25
C TYR A 14 9.68 1.74 13.70
N ALA A 15 10.83 1.22 14.18
CA ALA A 15 11.93 2.06 14.64
C ALA A 15 12.51 2.95 13.53
N ALA A 16 12.58 2.46 12.29
CA ALA A 16 13.04 3.23 11.14
C ALA A 16 12.14 4.43 10.85
N VAL A 17 10.82 4.28 11.00
CA VAL A 17 9.87 5.39 10.76
C VAL A 17 9.76 6.32 11.95
N LEU A 18 9.59 5.78 13.16
CA LEU A 18 9.42 6.57 14.37
C LEU A 18 10.71 7.29 14.80
N GLY A 19 11.87 6.70 14.51
CA GLY A 19 13.17 7.30 14.75
C GLY A 19 13.53 8.41 13.76
N GLU A 20 12.91 8.42 12.57
CA GLU A 20 13.21 9.35 11.48
C GLU A 20 11.96 10.06 10.94
N LEU A 21 11.07 10.49 11.84
CA LEU A 21 9.85 11.21 11.46
C LEU A 21 10.14 12.49 10.69
N ASP A 22 11.24 13.20 10.98
CA ASP A 22 11.68 14.36 10.19
C ASP A 22 11.93 13.99 8.73
N THR A 23 12.64 12.89 8.47
CA THR A 23 12.89 12.38 7.11
C THR A 23 11.57 12.06 6.40
N LEU A 24 10.60 11.46 7.09
CA LEU A 24 9.27 11.18 6.55
C LEU A 24 8.52 12.47 6.22
N LEU A 25 8.49 13.43 7.15
CA LEU A 25 7.80 14.71 6.94
C LEU A 25 8.41 15.51 5.80
N ARG A 26 9.74 15.47 5.63
CA ARG A 26 10.40 16.08 4.47
C ARG A 26 10.10 15.35 3.17
N ALA A 27 10.00 14.02 3.18
CA ALA A 27 9.62 13.28 1.97
C ALA A 27 8.15 13.51 1.57
N ALA A 28 7.26 13.59 2.57
CA ALA A 28 5.82 13.71 2.39
C ALA A 28 5.32 15.16 2.36
N GLY A 29 6.13 16.16 2.72
CA GLY A 29 5.68 17.53 3.02
C GLY A 29 4.82 18.17 1.93
N VAL A 30 5.35 18.30 0.71
CA VAL A 30 4.58 18.85 -0.41
C VAL A 30 3.38 17.99 -0.76
N TRP A 31 3.47 16.66 -0.63
CA TRP A 31 2.35 15.77 -0.87
C TRP A 31 1.22 15.93 0.14
N LEU A 32 1.55 16.09 1.42
CA LEU A 32 0.60 16.36 2.49
C LEU A 32 -0.13 17.67 2.23
N LEU A 33 0.60 18.75 1.89
CA LEU A 33 0.00 20.03 1.55
C LEU A 33 -0.94 19.93 0.34
N LEU A 34 -0.52 19.20 -0.70
CA LEU A 34 -1.33 18.98 -1.89
C LEU A 34 -2.61 18.19 -1.57
N LEU A 35 -2.51 17.11 -0.80
CA LEU A 35 -3.67 16.31 -0.40
C LEU A 35 -4.61 17.09 0.50
N MET A 36 -4.09 17.89 1.43
CA MET A 36 -4.90 18.79 2.25
C MET A 36 -5.62 19.85 1.40
N ALA A 37 -4.95 20.42 0.39
CA ALA A 37 -5.57 21.35 -0.54
C ALA A 37 -6.68 20.69 -1.37
N ILE A 38 -6.47 19.46 -1.85
CA ILE A 38 -7.47 18.67 -2.55
C ILE A 38 -8.66 18.38 -1.64
N SER A 39 -8.43 17.96 -0.39
CA SER A 39 -9.51 17.71 0.56
C SER A 39 -10.27 18.98 0.93
N ALA A 40 -9.60 20.14 1.02
CA ALA A 40 -10.26 21.43 1.20
C ALA A 40 -11.12 21.80 -0.02
N ALA A 41 -10.60 21.62 -1.23
CA ALA A 41 -11.34 21.86 -2.47
C ALA A 41 -12.56 20.94 -2.61
N ALA A 42 -12.46 19.68 -2.16
CA ALA A 42 -13.58 18.75 -2.17
C ALA A 42 -14.79 19.25 -1.35
N ARG A 43 -14.55 20.06 -0.30
CA ARG A 43 -15.61 20.65 0.54
C ARG A 43 -16.32 21.83 -0.14
N LEU A 44 -15.76 22.37 -1.22
CA LEU A 44 -16.37 23.43 -2.02
C LEU A 44 -17.25 22.86 -3.15
N LEU A 45 -17.19 21.55 -3.38
CA LEU A 45 -17.98 20.90 -4.41
C LEU A 45 -19.45 20.80 -3.96
N PRO A 46 -20.41 20.91 -4.90
CA PRO A 46 -21.82 20.73 -4.59
C PRO A 46 -22.06 19.33 -4.00
N GLU A 47 -22.87 19.28 -2.94
CA GLU A 47 -23.40 18.00 -2.46
C GLU A 47 -24.29 17.39 -3.55
N GLY A 48 -24.02 16.14 -3.92
CA GLY A 48 -24.73 15.48 -4.99
C GLY A 48 -24.24 14.05 -5.20
N ASN A 49 -25.01 13.28 -5.96
CA ASN A 49 -24.60 11.93 -6.30
C ASN A 49 -23.37 11.97 -7.23
N VAL A 50 -22.23 11.51 -6.71
CA VAL A 50 -20.96 11.46 -7.44
C VAL A 50 -21.09 10.66 -8.74
N GLU A 51 -21.90 9.62 -8.76
CA GLU A 51 -22.11 8.76 -9.93
C GLU A 51 -22.92 9.45 -11.03
N ALA A 52 -23.75 10.44 -10.66
CA ALA A 52 -24.57 11.19 -11.60
C ALA A 52 -23.85 12.42 -12.18
N SER A 53 -22.69 12.81 -11.63
CA SER A 53 -21.93 13.99 -12.07
C SER A 53 -20.56 13.58 -12.62
N PRO A 54 -20.36 13.63 -13.95
CA PRO A 54 -19.06 13.35 -14.55
C PRO A 54 -17.93 14.22 -13.99
N ALA A 55 -18.24 15.46 -13.60
CA ALA A 55 -17.26 16.38 -13.02
C ALA A 55 -16.83 15.95 -11.60
N LEU A 56 -17.77 15.52 -10.74
CA LEU A 56 -17.44 15.00 -9.41
C LEU A 56 -16.65 13.69 -9.53
N LEU A 57 -17.06 12.80 -10.42
CA LEU A 57 -16.35 11.55 -10.70
C LEU A 57 -14.90 11.82 -11.15
N ALA A 58 -14.69 12.75 -12.08
CA ALA A 58 -13.37 13.13 -12.55
C ALA A 58 -12.52 13.74 -11.42
N PHE A 59 -13.10 14.60 -10.58
CA PHE A 59 -12.40 15.17 -9.44
C PHE A 59 -11.90 14.09 -8.47
N PHE A 60 -12.78 13.18 -8.03
CA PHE A 60 -12.40 12.11 -7.11
C PHE A 60 -11.43 11.10 -7.73
N ALA A 61 -11.53 10.84 -9.04
CA ALA A 61 -10.56 10.01 -9.75
C ALA A 61 -9.16 10.64 -9.72
N VAL A 62 -9.06 11.94 -10.02
CA VAL A 62 -7.78 12.68 -9.95
C VAL A 62 -7.26 12.73 -8.52
N ALA A 63 -8.10 13.00 -7.53
CA ALA A 63 -7.73 13.01 -6.12
C ALA A 63 -7.13 11.67 -5.67
N ASN A 64 -7.77 10.55 -6.04
CA ASN A 64 -7.28 9.20 -5.74
C ASN A 64 -5.96 8.89 -6.47
N LEU A 65 -5.79 9.35 -7.72
CA LEU A 65 -4.52 9.20 -8.43
C LEU A 65 -3.40 9.97 -7.75
N VAL A 66 -3.65 11.21 -7.29
CA VAL A 66 -2.67 12.01 -6.55
C VAL A 66 -2.31 11.33 -5.23
N TRP A 67 -3.30 10.85 -4.47
CA TRP A 67 -3.08 10.09 -3.24
C TRP A 67 -2.23 8.84 -3.50
N ALA A 68 -2.63 7.99 -4.44
CA ALA A 68 -1.88 6.79 -4.77
C ALA A 68 -0.45 7.12 -5.23
N PHE A 69 -0.29 8.12 -6.10
CA PHE A 69 1.02 8.54 -6.60
C PHE A 69 1.93 9.05 -5.48
N SER A 70 1.39 9.86 -4.56
CA SER A 70 2.16 10.39 -3.42
C SER A 70 2.69 9.29 -2.50
N LEU A 71 1.86 8.30 -2.16
CA LEU A 71 2.27 7.17 -1.32
C LEU A 71 3.36 6.33 -2.01
N ASN A 72 3.23 6.11 -3.32
CA ASN A 72 4.24 5.39 -4.09
C ASN A 72 5.54 6.19 -4.22
N ALA A 73 5.48 7.52 -4.39
CA ALA A 73 6.67 8.37 -4.44
C ALA A 73 7.44 8.34 -3.11
N VAL A 74 6.74 8.47 -1.99
CA VAL A 74 7.33 8.36 -0.65
C VAL A 74 7.86 6.95 -0.41
N ALA A 75 7.13 5.89 -0.79
CA ALA A 75 7.61 4.52 -0.66
C ALA A 75 8.90 4.26 -1.45
N VAL A 76 9.01 4.78 -2.69
CA VAL A 76 10.23 4.67 -3.50
C VAL A 76 11.41 5.35 -2.83
N PHE A 77 11.21 6.59 -2.37
CA PHE A 77 12.23 7.29 -1.60
C PHE A 77 12.64 6.47 -0.37
N TRP A 78 11.67 5.99 0.41
CA TRP A 78 11.91 5.28 1.66
C TRP A 78 12.66 3.96 1.47
N HIS A 79 12.32 3.19 0.42
CA HIS A 79 13.08 2.00 0.04
C HIS A 79 14.55 2.33 -0.23
N ARG A 80 14.82 3.41 -0.95
CA ARG A 80 16.20 3.82 -1.27
C ARG A 80 16.93 4.38 -0.06
N HIS A 81 16.22 5.12 0.79
CA HIS A 81 16.77 5.61 2.05
C HIS A 81 17.24 4.43 2.94
N ILE A 82 16.41 3.40 3.13
CA ILE A 82 16.77 2.21 3.94
C ILE A 82 17.84 1.34 3.27
N LEU A 83 17.76 1.14 1.96
CA LEU A 83 18.61 0.18 1.25
C LEU A 83 19.94 0.75 0.75
N LEU A 84 19.95 2.03 0.39
CA LEU A 84 21.09 2.72 -0.23
C LEU A 84 21.63 3.85 0.66
N GLY A 85 20.94 4.22 1.74
CA GLY A 85 21.36 5.33 2.60
C GLY A 85 21.22 6.70 1.95
N GLU A 86 20.25 6.87 1.04
CA GLU A 86 20.03 8.17 0.41
C GLU A 86 19.63 9.23 1.45
N PRO A 87 20.16 10.45 1.37
CA PRO A 87 19.81 11.51 2.33
C PRO A 87 18.35 11.92 2.18
N ALA A 88 17.78 12.46 3.26
CA ALA A 88 16.44 13.04 3.24
C ALA A 88 16.36 14.15 2.17
N PRO A 89 15.25 14.22 1.39
CA PRO A 89 15.00 15.36 0.51
C PRO A 89 14.73 16.61 1.34
N GLU A 90 14.67 17.77 0.69
CA GLU A 90 14.34 19.02 1.38
C GLU A 90 12.85 19.05 1.80
N LEU A 91 11.91 18.80 0.87
CA LEU A 91 10.46 18.82 1.18
C LEU A 91 9.57 17.95 0.26
N LEU A 92 10.16 17.27 -0.73
CA LEU A 92 9.41 16.48 -1.70
C LEU A 92 10.19 15.24 -2.11
N ALA A 93 9.57 14.06 -1.93
CA ALA A 93 10.08 12.82 -2.52
C ALA A 93 10.21 12.98 -4.04
N PRO A 94 11.36 12.64 -4.64
CA PRO A 94 11.66 12.97 -6.04
C PRO A 94 10.70 12.28 -7.01
N VAL A 95 10.06 13.08 -7.86
CA VAL A 95 9.20 12.58 -8.95
C VAL A 95 10.05 12.38 -10.20
N ASN A 96 10.37 11.11 -10.50
CA ASN A 96 11.18 10.76 -11.66
C ASN A 96 10.67 9.47 -12.33
N GLY A 97 11.30 9.08 -13.43
CA GLY A 97 10.94 7.86 -14.15
C GLY A 97 10.98 6.57 -13.32
N ARG A 98 11.70 6.54 -12.18
CA ARG A 98 11.69 5.41 -11.26
C ARG A 98 10.40 5.34 -10.46
N VAL A 99 9.90 6.49 -9.99
CA VAL A 99 8.57 6.56 -9.35
C VAL A 99 7.50 6.11 -10.32
N LEU A 100 7.54 6.58 -11.57
CA LEU A 100 6.57 6.16 -12.58
C LEU A 100 6.64 4.65 -12.85
N ARG A 101 7.85 4.09 -12.95
CA ARG A 101 8.03 2.64 -13.11
C ARG A 101 7.53 1.87 -11.89
N TYR A 102 7.78 2.35 -10.69
CA TYR A 102 7.30 1.74 -9.45
C TYR A 102 5.78 1.76 -9.41
N VAL A 103 5.14 2.90 -9.69
CA VAL A 103 3.68 3.03 -9.81
C VAL A 103 3.14 2.05 -10.85
N GLY A 104 3.74 1.99 -12.05
CA GLY A 104 3.34 1.06 -13.09
C GLY A 104 3.43 -0.41 -12.66
N VAL A 105 4.49 -0.78 -11.92
CA VAL A 105 4.63 -2.14 -11.37
C VAL A 105 3.61 -2.38 -10.25
N SER A 106 3.42 -1.46 -9.31
CA SER A 106 2.41 -1.56 -8.26
C SER A 106 1.00 -1.75 -8.84
N LEU A 107 0.66 -0.98 -9.87
CA LEU A 107 -0.62 -1.10 -10.59
C LEU A 107 -0.72 -2.43 -11.33
N LEU A 108 0.32 -2.85 -12.06
CA LEU A 108 0.33 -4.13 -12.75
C LEU A 108 0.16 -5.29 -11.76
N LEU A 109 0.85 -5.26 -10.63
CA LEU A 109 0.70 -6.25 -9.57
C LEU A 109 -0.71 -6.24 -8.98
N GLY A 110 -1.29 -5.05 -8.75
CA GLY A 110 -2.68 -4.91 -8.33
C GLY A 110 -3.66 -5.53 -9.34
N LEU A 111 -3.50 -5.24 -10.63
CA LEU A 111 -4.33 -5.76 -11.72
C LEU A 111 -4.18 -7.26 -11.92
N MET A 112 -2.96 -7.79 -11.88
CA MET A 112 -2.68 -9.23 -11.99
C MET A 112 -3.36 -10.05 -10.90
N ILE A 113 -3.64 -9.43 -9.76
CA ILE A 113 -4.37 -10.07 -8.66
C ILE A 113 -5.86 -9.81 -8.77
N ALA A 114 -6.27 -8.56 -9.04
CA ALA A 114 -7.68 -8.16 -9.10
C ALA A 114 -8.42 -8.83 -10.26
N ILE A 115 -7.84 -8.90 -11.47
CA ILE A 115 -8.52 -9.39 -12.68
C ILE A 115 -8.92 -10.87 -12.56
N PRO A 116 -8.00 -11.82 -12.27
CA PRO A 116 -8.40 -13.23 -12.13
C PRO A 116 -9.45 -13.44 -11.06
N PHE A 117 -9.41 -12.62 -10.00
CA PHE A 117 -10.35 -12.71 -8.91
C PHE A 117 -11.75 -12.19 -9.31
N VAL A 118 -11.84 -11.04 -9.97
CA VAL A 118 -13.11 -10.52 -10.51
C VAL A 118 -13.70 -11.51 -11.52
N LEU A 119 -12.87 -12.11 -12.38
CA LEU A 119 -13.30 -13.15 -13.32
C LEU A 119 -13.81 -14.40 -12.59
N LEU A 120 -13.13 -14.84 -11.54
CA LEU A 120 -13.57 -15.97 -10.73
C LEU A 120 -14.92 -15.70 -10.07
N LEU A 121 -15.10 -14.52 -9.46
CA LEU A 121 -16.38 -14.12 -8.89
C LEU A 121 -17.49 -14.07 -9.94
N PHE A 122 -17.19 -13.52 -11.12
CA PHE A 122 -18.13 -13.49 -12.23
C PHE A 122 -18.54 -14.91 -12.64
N VAL A 123 -17.57 -15.81 -12.87
CA VAL A 123 -17.84 -17.21 -13.25
C VAL A 123 -18.68 -17.92 -12.17
N VAL A 124 -18.29 -17.82 -10.90
CA VAL A 124 -19.03 -18.45 -9.79
C VAL A 124 -20.47 -17.91 -9.72
N SER A 125 -20.65 -16.59 -9.87
CA SER A 125 -21.98 -15.98 -9.87
C SER A 125 -22.85 -16.48 -11.04
N THR A 126 -22.28 -16.65 -12.24
CA THR A 126 -23.01 -17.15 -13.41
C THR A 126 -23.37 -18.64 -13.31
N ILE A 127 -22.47 -19.46 -12.76
CA ILE A 127 -22.72 -20.90 -12.59
C ILE A 127 -23.87 -21.13 -11.59
N VAL A 128 -23.89 -20.38 -10.49
CA VAL A 128 -24.90 -20.61 -9.44
C VAL A 128 -26.22 -19.88 -9.73
N ALA A 129 -26.20 -18.75 -10.45
CA ALA A 129 -27.44 -18.10 -10.91
C ALA A 129 -28.15 -18.87 -12.05
N GLY A 130 -27.44 -19.73 -12.77
CA GLY A 130 -27.95 -20.47 -13.93
C GLY A 130 -28.11 -19.60 -15.19
N PRO A 131 -28.33 -20.22 -16.37
CA PRO A 131 -28.51 -19.49 -17.62
C PRO A 131 -29.79 -18.65 -17.59
N GLY A 132 -29.66 -17.32 -17.58
CA GLY A 132 -30.79 -16.38 -17.57
C GLY A 132 -31.16 -15.79 -16.20
N GLY A 133 -30.47 -16.19 -15.13
CA GLY A 133 -30.63 -15.57 -13.81
C GLY A 133 -30.00 -14.17 -13.74
N SER A 134 -30.65 -13.24 -13.05
CA SER A 134 -30.01 -11.97 -12.66
C SER A 134 -28.78 -12.27 -11.80
N ILE A 135 -27.67 -11.57 -12.04
CA ILE A 135 -26.42 -11.68 -11.26
C ILE A 135 -26.72 -11.25 -9.82
N SER A 136 -27.16 -12.20 -8.99
CA SER A 136 -27.27 -12.03 -7.55
C SER A 136 -26.01 -12.59 -6.92
N PRO A 137 -25.35 -11.88 -5.98
CA PRO A 137 -24.17 -12.40 -5.31
C PRO A 137 -24.56 -13.61 -4.47
N VAL A 138 -24.25 -14.79 -5.01
CA VAL A 138 -24.50 -16.12 -4.42
C VAL A 138 -23.73 -16.33 -3.12
N ILE A 139 -22.60 -15.64 -2.98
CA ILE A 139 -21.78 -15.59 -1.78
C ILE A 139 -22.12 -14.30 -1.07
N ASP A 140 -22.31 -14.38 0.26
CA ASP A 140 -22.39 -13.20 1.12
C ASP A 140 -21.35 -12.15 0.69
N PRO A 141 -21.76 -10.92 0.33
CA PRO A 141 -20.86 -9.84 -0.03
C PRO A 141 -19.73 -9.64 0.99
N ALA A 142 -19.95 -9.92 2.27
CA ALA A 142 -18.89 -9.88 3.28
C ALA A 142 -17.86 -11.00 3.07
N LEU A 143 -18.29 -12.25 2.88
CA LEU A 143 -17.40 -13.39 2.69
C LEU A 143 -16.60 -13.28 1.39
N SER A 144 -17.22 -12.84 0.29
CA SER A 144 -16.51 -12.62 -0.98
C SER A 144 -15.41 -11.57 -0.85
N ARG A 145 -15.70 -10.42 -0.21
CA ARG A 145 -14.70 -9.37 0.09
C ARG A 145 -13.56 -9.89 0.97
N LEU A 146 -13.86 -10.72 1.96
CA LEU A 146 -12.84 -11.31 2.82
C LEU A 146 -11.90 -12.22 2.01
N LEU A 147 -12.46 -13.13 1.21
CA LEU A 147 -11.68 -14.05 0.37
C LEU A 147 -10.84 -13.28 -0.67
N THR A 148 -11.39 -12.20 -1.23
CA THR A 148 -10.67 -11.28 -2.12
C THR A 148 -9.44 -10.73 -1.43
N SER A 149 -9.65 -10.15 -0.25
CA SER A 149 -8.61 -9.45 0.51
C SER A 149 -7.51 -10.41 0.95
N VAL A 150 -7.88 -11.61 1.42
CA VAL A 150 -6.92 -12.66 1.80
C VAL A 150 -6.12 -13.15 0.59
N SER A 151 -6.77 -13.35 -0.56
CA SER A 151 -6.09 -13.78 -1.79
C SER A 151 -5.09 -12.72 -2.26
N ILE A 152 -5.48 -11.44 -2.25
CA ILE A 152 -4.60 -10.33 -2.58
C ILE A 152 -3.41 -10.29 -1.63
N ALA A 153 -3.66 -10.37 -0.33
CA ALA A 153 -2.61 -10.35 0.68
C ALA A 153 -1.63 -11.52 0.48
N LEU A 154 -2.14 -12.73 0.21
CA LEU A 154 -1.32 -13.92 -0.02
C LEU A 154 -0.39 -13.73 -1.21
N VAL A 155 -0.92 -13.27 -2.35
CA VAL A 155 -0.09 -13.05 -3.54
C VAL A 155 0.91 -11.93 -3.31
N MET A 156 0.48 -10.82 -2.69
CA MET A 156 1.37 -9.70 -2.35
C MET A 156 2.50 -10.12 -1.43
N ALA A 157 2.25 -10.95 -0.41
CA ALA A 157 3.30 -11.47 0.46
C ALA A 157 4.40 -12.22 -0.31
N ARG A 158 4.07 -12.86 -1.44
CA ARG A 158 5.03 -13.61 -2.27
C ARG A 158 5.85 -12.73 -3.20
N ILE A 159 5.26 -11.65 -3.70
CA ILE A 159 5.85 -10.83 -4.77
C ILE A 159 6.25 -9.42 -4.32
N HIS A 160 5.99 -9.03 -3.07
CA HIS A 160 6.31 -7.70 -2.55
C HIS A 160 7.78 -7.32 -2.69
N LEU A 161 8.70 -8.30 -2.76
CA LEU A 161 10.13 -8.09 -2.98
C LEU A 161 10.45 -7.35 -4.30
N LEU A 162 9.53 -7.36 -5.26
CA LEU A 162 9.65 -6.59 -6.50
C LEU A 162 9.62 -5.09 -6.26
N LEU A 163 8.86 -4.61 -5.28
CA LEU A 163 8.71 -3.19 -4.99
C LEU A 163 10.04 -2.54 -4.58
N PRO A 164 10.73 -2.98 -3.50
CA PRO A 164 12.04 -2.45 -3.15
C PRO A 164 13.06 -2.65 -4.26
N ALA A 165 13.03 -3.78 -4.98
CA ALA A 165 13.93 -4.02 -6.11
C ALA A 165 13.77 -2.97 -7.21
N VAL A 166 12.53 -2.65 -7.62
CA VAL A 166 12.24 -1.61 -8.61
C VAL A 166 12.65 -0.23 -8.10
N ALA A 167 12.43 0.08 -6.83
CA ALA A 167 12.81 1.35 -6.22
C ALA A 167 14.33 1.59 -6.24
N ILE A 168 15.14 0.54 -5.99
CA ILE A 168 16.61 0.64 -6.06
C ILE A 168 17.17 0.42 -7.47
N GLY A 169 16.35 -0.06 -8.41
CA GLY A 169 16.75 -0.35 -9.78
C GLY A 169 17.37 -1.74 -9.98
N ASP A 170 17.17 -2.68 -9.05
CA ASP A 170 17.59 -4.07 -9.24
C ASP A 170 16.71 -4.78 -10.28
N ARG A 171 17.32 -5.07 -11.44
CA ARG A 171 16.66 -5.80 -12.55
C ARG A 171 16.74 -7.32 -12.40
N ARG A 172 17.49 -7.84 -11.42
CA ARG A 172 17.67 -9.28 -11.21
C ARG A 172 16.48 -9.91 -10.47
N MET A 173 15.68 -9.10 -9.78
CA MET A 173 14.47 -9.54 -9.11
C MET A 173 13.29 -9.58 -10.09
N THR A 174 12.83 -10.79 -10.40
CA THR A 174 11.69 -11.07 -11.28
C THR A 174 10.54 -11.72 -10.48
N PRO A 175 9.28 -11.69 -10.94
CA PRO A 175 8.17 -12.30 -10.21
C PRO A 175 8.37 -13.79 -9.87
N PRO A 176 8.83 -14.65 -10.81
CA PRO A 176 9.11 -16.05 -10.48
C PRO A 176 10.23 -16.20 -9.44
N ARG A 177 11.23 -15.32 -9.48
CA ARG A 177 12.32 -15.31 -8.50
C ARG A 177 11.84 -14.88 -7.12
N ALA A 178 11.07 -13.80 -7.03
CA ALA A 178 10.47 -13.34 -5.78
C ALA A 178 9.59 -14.44 -5.16
N TRP A 179 8.79 -15.12 -5.99
CA TRP A 179 7.99 -16.25 -5.57
C TRP A 179 8.85 -17.40 -5.04
N LYS A 180 9.92 -17.78 -5.73
CA LYS A 180 10.81 -18.86 -5.27
C LYS A 180 11.53 -18.49 -3.96
N LEU A 181 12.00 -17.25 -3.83
CA LEU A 181 12.72 -16.78 -2.64
C LEU A 181 11.84 -16.73 -1.40
N THR A 182 10.56 -16.39 -1.55
CA THR A 182 9.62 -16.33 -0.44
C THR A 182 9.01 -17.70 -0.13
N ALA A 183 9.29 -18.76 -0.90
CA ALA A 183 8.77 -20.13 -0.69
C ALA A 183 9.03 -20.62 0.75
N GLY A 184 7.97 -21.07 1.43
CA GLY A 184 8.02 -21.47 2.83
C GLY A 184 7.85 -20.34 3.85
N TYR A 185 7.84 -19.07 3.44
CA TYR A 185 7.73 -17.91 4.33
C TYR A 185 6.44 -17.08 4.15
N THR A 186 5.45 -17.58 3.41
CA THR A 186 4.20 -16.85 3.14
C THR A 186 3.50 -16.37 4.41
N LEU A 187 3.32 -17.27 5.38
CA LEU A 187 2.62 -16.94 6.62
C LEU A 187 3.42 -15.96 7.49
N PRO A 188 4.73 -16.14 7.76
CA PRO A 188 5.54 -15.12 8.42
C PRO A 188 5.48 -13.75 7.74
N LEU A 189 5.55 -13.70 6.40
CA LEU A 189 5.50 -12.45 5.65
C LEU A 189 4.14 -11.76 5.76
N LEU A 190 3.05 -12.53 5.66
CA LEU A 190 1.70 -12.04 5.91
C LEU A 190 1.56 -11.48 7.32
N CYS A 191 1.94 -12.25 8.33
CA CYS A 191 1.90 -11.81 9.72
C CYS A 191 2.73 -10.53 9.92
N GLY A 192 3.85 -10.39 9.23
CA GLY A 192 4.68 -9.18 9.28
C GLY A 192 4.01 -7.96 8.66
N ILE A 193 3.42 -8.13 7.47
CA ILE A 193 2.64 -7.06 6.82
C ILE A 193 1.46 -6.65 7.72
N PHE A 194 0.71 -7.61 8.26
CA PHE A 194 -0.40 -7.30 9.17
C PHE A 194 0.07 -6.66 10.48
N ALA A 195 1.17 -7.13 11.08
CA ALA A 195 1.73 -6.52 12.28
C ALA A 195 2.25 -5.08 12.03
N CYS A 196 2.63 -4.75 10.80
CA CYS A 196 3.00 -3.40 10.39
C CYS A 196 1.77 -2.50 10.10
N ALA A 197 0.74 -3.05 9.45
CA ALA A 197 -0.41 -2.27 9.00
C ALA A 197 -1.51 -2.13 10.06
N LEU A 198 -1.94 -3.24 10.68
CA LEU A 198 -3.13 -3.28 11.54
C LEU A 198 -3.06 -2.31 12.72
N PRO A 199 -1.95 -2.20 13.49
CA PRO A 199 -1.91 -1.28 14.62
C PRO A 199 -2.12 0.18 14.20
N ILE A 200 -1.54 0.59 13.08
CA ILE A 200 -1.70 1.95 12.56
C ILE A 200 -3.10 2.18 12.01
N THR A 201 -3.67 1.20 11.28
CA THR A 201 -5.06 1.29 10.79
C THR A 201 -6.05 1.39 11.95
N LEU A 202 -5.88 0.58 13.00
CA LEU A 202 -6.73 0.61 14.20
C LEU A 202 -6.59 1.94 14.96
N LEU A 203 -5.36 2.44 15.11
CA LEU A 203 -5.11 3.75 15.72
C LEU A 203 -5.75 4.87 14.89
N GLY A 204 -5.59 4.85 13.57
CA GLY A 204 -6.22 5.81 12.66
C GLY A 204 -7.74 5.80 12.77
N ALA A 205 -8.36 4.61 12.77
CA ALA A 205 -9.80 4.46 12.94
C ALA A 205 -10.28 4.99 14.32
N LEU A 206 -9.54 4.68 15.40
CA LEU A 206 -9.85 5.18 16.74
C LEU A 206 -9.75 6.71 16.81
N LEU A 207 -8.73 7.30 16.19
CA LEU A 207 -8.58 8.76 16.13
C LEU A 207 -9.70 9.40 15.31
N GLN A 208 -10.13 8.79 14.21
CA GLN A 208 -11.26 9.29 13.42
C GLN A 208 -12.56 9.24 14.21
N GLU A 209 -12.82 8.15 14.93
CA GLU A 209 -13.98 8.02 15.80
C GLU A 209 -13.96 9.06 16.92
N LEU A 210 -12.80 9.27 17.55
CA LEU A 210 -12.64 10.32 18.56
C LEU A 210 -12.93 11.70 17.98
N LEU A 211 -12.39 12.02 16.80
CA LEU A 211 -12.63 13.29 16.13
C LEU A 211 -14.09 13.44 15.70
N ALA A 212 -14.77 12.35 15.30
CA ALA A 212 -16.19 12.36 15.00
C ALA A 212 -17.03 12.74 16.22
N ASN A 213 -16.72 12.15 17.38
CA ASN A 213 -17.37 12.47 18.65
C ASN A 213 -17.13 13.92 19.12
N LEU A 214 -16.04 14.54 18.64
CA LEU A 214 -15.74 15.95 18.85
C LEU A 214 -16.30 16.88 17.75
N GLY A 215 -17.16 16.38 16.86
CA GLY A 215 -17.73 17.14 15.74
C GLY A 215 -16.71 17.54 14.66
N SER A 216 -15.55 16.87 14.64
CA SER A 216 -14.37 17.25 13.87
C SER A 216 -13.90 16.22 12.83
N SER A 217 -14.58 15.08 12.67
CA SER A 217 -14.18 14.04 11.69
C SER A 217 -14.15 14.54 10.25
N GLY A 218 -15.10 15.39 9.87
CA GLY A 218 -15.14 16.03 8.56
C GLY A 218 -14.30 17.30 8.44
N SER A 219 -13.62 17.73 9.50
CA SER A 219 -12.79 18.95 9.51
C SER A 219 -11.48 18.76 8.76
N LEU A 220 -10.82 19.86 8.39
CA LEU A 220 -9.46 19.80 7.81
C LEU A 220 -8.46 19.10 8.75
N THR A 221 -8.66 19.21 10.07
CA THR A 221 -7.86 18.50 11.07
C THR A 221 -8.06 16.99 10.99
N GLY A 222 -9.31 16.51 10.86
CA GLY A 222 -9.60 15.09 10.71
C GLY A 222 -8.99 14.49 9.45
N LEU A 223 -9.09 15.22 8.34
CA LEU A 223 -8.49 14.84 7.06
C LEU A 223 -6.95 14.84 7.10
N ALA A 224 -6.34 15.83 7.76
CA ALA A 224 -4.90 15.87 7.97
C ALA A 224 -4.42 14.66 8.77
N VAL A 225 -5.10 14.32 9.86
CA VAL A 225 -4.78 13.16 10.69
C VAL A 225 -4.88 11.86 9.86
N ALA A 226 -5.95 11.67 9.09
CA ALA A 226 -6.08 10.50 8.20
C ALA A 226 -4.90 10.40 7.24
N THR A 227 -4.59 11.50 6.55
CA THR A 227 -3.54 11.54 5.53
C THR A 227 -2.17 11.24 6.15
N ILE A 228 -1.86 11.81 7.32
CA ILE A 228 -0.61 11.53 8.03
C ILE A 228 -0.53 10.05 8.42
N MET A 229 -1.62 9.45 8.90
CA MET A 229 -1.66 8.03 9.23
C MET A 229 -1.40 7.15 8.01
N ASP A 230 -1.94 7.50 6.84
CA ASP A 230 -1.67 6.78 5.59
C ASP A 230 -0.19 6.80 5.22
N PHE A 231 0.47 7.96 5.30
CA PHE A 231 1.91 8.07 5.04
C PHE A 231 2.72 7.26 6.05
N ILE A 232 2.40 7.34 7.35
CA ILE A 232 3.09 6.54 8.38
C ILE A 232 2.93 5.06 8.10
N GLN A 233 1.70 4.60 7.85
CA GLN A 233 1.40 3.19 7.57
C GLN A 233 2.15 2.70 6.32
N ALA A 234 2.04 3.43 5.21
CA ALA A 234 2.69 3.08 3.96
C ALA A 234 4.22 2.98 4.13
N THR A 235 4.80 3.87 4.92
CA THR A 235 6.24 3.95 5.18
C THR A 235 6.72 2.83 6.09
N ILE A 236 5.96 2.44 7.12
CA ILE A 236 6.28 1.28 7.97
C ILE A 236 6.23 0.00 7.14
N VAL A 237 5.18 -0.16 6.32
CA VAL A 237 5.06 -1.33 5.42
C VAL A 237 6.20 -1.35 4.41
N ALA A 238 6.55 -0.20 3.81
CA ALA A 238 7.69 -0.09 2.90
C ALA A 238 9.01 -0.49 3.60
N SER A 239 9.21 -0.06 4.84
CA SER A 239 10.37 -0.43 5.66
C SER A 239 10.47 -1.93 5.87
N PHE A 240 9.36 -2.57 6.23
CA PHE A 240 9.30 -4.03 6.38
C PHE A 240 9.63 -4.74 5.07
N MET A 241 9.09 -4.27 3.95
CA MET A 241 9.38 -4.83 2.62
C MET A 241 10.86 -4.67 2.24
N ALA A 242 11.46 -3.51 2.50
CA ALA A 242 12.88 -3.26 2.25
C ALA A 242 13.79 -4.18 3.08
N MET A 243 13.50 -4.34 4.38
CA MET A 243 14.28 -5.23 5.25
C MET A 243 14.10 -6.70 4.88
N SER A 244 12.88 -7.10 4.52
CA SER A 244 12.60 -8.44 3.98
C SER A 244 13.40 -8.67 2.69
N TYR A 245 13.42 -7.69 1.79
CA TYR A 245 14.25 -7.74 0.59
C TYR A 245 15.73 -7.90 0.89
N ARG A 246 16.31 -7.17 1.86
CA ARG A 246 17.70 -7.39 2.28
C ARG A 246 17.93 -8.82 2.77
N PHE A 247 17.02 -9.35 3.59
CA PHE A 247 17.12 -10.73 4.08
C PHE A 247 17.16 -11.71 2.92
N PHE A 248 16.18 -11.69 2.00
CA PHE A 248 16.09 -12.68 0.92
C PHE A 248 17.14 -12.48 -0.19
N SER A 249 17.57 -11.25 -0.45
CA SER A 249 18.61 -10.98 -1.45
C SER A 249 20.01 -11.37 -0.96
N ALA A 250 20.32 -11.17 0.32
CA ALA A 250 21.60 -11.56 0.92
C ALA A 250 21.85 -13.08 0.88
N HIS A 251 20.78 -13.89 0.93
CA HIS A 251 20.87 -15.35 0.83
C HIS A 251 21.39 -15.86 -0.53
N VAL A 252 21.41 -15.03 -1.56
CA VAL A 252 21.89 -15.42 -2.90
C VAL A 252 23.33 -14.95 -3.17
N ALA A 253 23.86 -14.01 -2.37
CA ALA A 253 25.24 -13.54 -2.50
C ALA A 253 26.26 -14.45 -1.79
N ALA A 254 25.82 -15.38 -0.94
CA ALA A 254 26.69 -16.41 -0.40
C ALA A 254 26.89 -17.50 -1.47
N PRO A 255 28.13 -17.77 -1.94
CA PRO A 255 28.38 -18.95 -2.74
C PRO A 255 27.93 -20.17 -1.95
N ALA A 256 27.28 -21.11 -2.65
CA ALA A 256 26.99 -22.42 -2.06
C ALA A 256 28.31 -23.04 -1.56
N PRO A 257 28.33 -23.68 -0.37
CA PRO A 257 29.51 -24.39 0.10
C PRO A 257 29.89 -25.54 -0.84
#